data_AF-A0AAV7TYK0-F1
#
_entry.id   AF-A0AAV7TYK0-F1
#
_cell.length_a   1.000
_cell.length_b   1.000
_cell.length_c   1.000
_cell.angle_alpha   90.00
_cell.angle_beta   90.00
_cell.angle_gamma   90.00
#
_symmetry.space_group_name_H-M   'P 1'
#
loop_
_entity.id
_entity.type
_entity.pdbx_description
1 polymer ?
#
loop_
_entity_poly.entity_id
_entity_poly.type
_entity_poly.pdbx_seq_one_letter_code
_entity_poly.pdbx_strand_id
1 'polypeptide(L)'
;MGKNRSKKGAQQTRMDQYTAQRAGESLQKASRPTDKGGKPTGAQILAAIEASGQVVQKQIATMTVDVNLLRADLWVMAERLVATEQQVTCIQTDTDMLKATVAILEAKTRKLEGQAEDAEGRARRCKLQVVGFLEGAEGKAPEAFLEEWVIKTMPICECDNAGDLYQNGAFVTQEKAETFFGIDHGQLLQYTSLSRMA
;
A
#
# COMPACT_ATOMS: atom_id res chain seq x y z
N MET A 1 -15.12 18.41 13.10
CA MET A 1 -14.09 17.78 13.95
C MET A 1 -13.02 18.81 14.29
N GLY A 2 -12.97 19.34 15.52
CA GLY A 2 -12.10 20.49 15.82
C GLY A 2 -11.84 20.70 17.31
N LYS A 3 -11.15 19.76 17.97
CA LYS A 3 -10.81 19.85 19.40
C LYS A 3 -9.31 19.77 19.75
N ASN A 4 -8.39 19.82 18.78
CA ASN A 4 -6.95 19.61 19.04
C ASN A 4 -6.10 20.89 19.18
N ARG A 5 -6.67 22.10 19.10
CA ARG A 5 -5.87 23.35 19.21
C ARG A 5 -5.58 23.80 20.65
N SER A 6 -6.31 23.30 21.66
CA SER A 6 -6.22 23.82 23.03
C SER A 6 -5.02 23.30 23.84
N LYS A 7 -4.45 22.13 23.52
CA LYS A 7 -3.36 21.53 24.34
C LYS A 7 -1.97 22.08 24.02
N LYS A 8 -1.73 22.57 22.80
CA LYS A 8 -0.44 23.20 22.41
C LYS A 8 -0.20 24.52 23.17
N GLY A 9 -1.24 25.29 23.46
CA GLY A 9 -1.13 26.52 24.24
C GLY A 9 -0.64 26.26 25.67
N ALA A 10 -1.17 25.24 26.34
CA ALA A 10 -0.84 24.94 27.74
C ALA A 10 0.61 24.45 27.93
N GLN A 11 1.17 23.69 26.99
CA GLN A 11 2.58 23.27 27.05
C GLN A 11 3.55 24.41 26.72
N GLN A 12 3.18 25.30 25.81
CA GLN A 12 4.00 26.46 25.45
C GLN A 12 4.09 27.45 26.62
N THR A 13 2.97 27.78 27.27
CA THR A 13 2.95 28.69 28.43
C THR A 13 3.74 28.14 29.62
N ARG A 14 3.83 26.82 29.77
CA ARG A 14 4.61 26.18 30.85
C ARG A 14 6.12 26.27 30.58
N MET A 15 6.56 26.08 29.34
CA MET A 15 7.97 26.26 28.95
C MET A 15 8.44 27.71 29.11
N ASP A 16 7.58 28.67 28.77
CA ASP A 16 7.87 30.10 28.90
C ASP A 16 7.99 30.52 30.39
N GLN A 17 7.21 29.89 31.29
CA GLN A 17 7.35 30.10 32.75
C GLN A 17 8.68 29.55 33.30
N TYR A 18 9.16 28.40 32.82
CA TYR A 18 10.47 27.86 33.22
C TYR A 18 11.65 28.70 32.71
N THR A 19 11.52 29.33 31.53
CA THR A 19 12.58 30.21 31.01
C THR A 19 12.63 31.57 31.72
N ALA A 20 11.47 32.13 32.10
CA ALA A 20 11.41 33.36 32.86
C ALA A 20 12.00 33.22 34.28
N GLN A 21 11.80 32.06 34.92
CA GLN A 21 12.32 31.81 36.28
C GLN A 21 13.84 31.59 36.29
N ARG A 22 14.41 31.08 35.20
CA ARG A 22 15.87 30.90 35.04
C ARG A 22 16.61 32.20 34.69
N ALA A 23 15.93 33.17 34.08
CA ALA A 23 16.50 34.48 33.75
C ALA A 23 16.61 35.44 34.96
N GLY A 24 15.90 35.16 36.06
CA GLY A 24 15.95 35.95 37.30
C GLY A 24 17.09 35.60 38.26
N GLU A 25 17.77 34.46 38.06
CA GLU A 25 18.92 34.04 38.88
C GLU A 25 20.25 34.30 38.18
N SER A 26 20.43 35.51 37.62
CA SER A 26 21.76 35.99 37.27
C SER A 26 22.53 36.32 38.55
N LEU A 27 23.42 35.43 38.96
CA LEU A 27 24.62 35.68 39.76
C LEU A 27 24.47 36.82 40.79
N GLN A 28 23.96 36.50 41.98
CA GLN A 28 24.32 37.28 43.16
C GLN A 28 25.81 37.11 43.39
N LYS A 29 26.56 38.06 42.82
CA LYS A 29 27.96 38.32 43.07
C LYS A 29 28.15 38.43 44.58
N ALA A 30 28.63 37.34 45.19
CA ALA A 30 29.09 37.35 46.56
C ALA A 30 30.12 38.47 46.68
N SER A 31 29.75 39.55 47.37
CA SER A 31 30.63 40.65 47.72
C SER A 31 31.75 40.07 48.58
N ARG A 32 32.87 39.75 47.92
CA ARG A 32 34.12 39.32 48.54
C ARG A 32 34.58 40.45 49.47
N PRO A 33 34.66 40.25 50.79
CA PRO A 33 35.26 41.24 51.69
C PRO A 33 36.72 41.41 51.25
N THR A 34 37.08 42.63 50.93
CA THR A 34 38.45 43.01 50.63
C THR A 34 39.34 42.75 51.83
N ASP A 35 40.40 42.01 51.53
CA ASP A 35 41.58 41.65 52.30
C ASP A 35 42.07 42.71 53.30
N LYS A 36 42.21 42.29 54.57
CA LYS A 36 43.25 42.74 55.49
C LYS A 36 43.77 41.52 56.25
N GLY A 37 44.66 40.72 55.64
CA GLY A 37 45.75 39.88 56.18
C GLY A 37 45.75 39.27 57.60
N GLY A 38 44.66 39.29 58.37
CA GLY A 38 44.53 38.70 59.70
C GLY A 38 43.86 37.34 59.61
N LYS A 39 44.30 36.38 60.43
CA LYS A 39 43.61 35.08 60.58
C LYS A 39 42.11 35.33 60.76
N PRO A 40 41.24 34.65 59.99
CA PRO A 40 39.81 34.82 60.12
C PRO A 40 39.42 34.52 61.57
N THR A 41 38.70 35.47 62.17
CA THR A 41 38.21 35.31 63.53
C THR A 41 37.18 34.19 63.57
N GLY A 42 37.05 33.47 64.69
CA GLY A 42 36.06 32.37 64.82
C GLY A 42 34.63 32.78 64.43
N ALA A 43 34.26 34.03 64.67
CA ALA A 43 32.99 34.62 64.23
C ALA A 43 32.82 34.68 62.71
N GLN A 44 33.89 34.99 61.96
CA GLN A 44 33.85 35.04 60.49
C GLN A 44 33.70 33.63 59.89
N ILE A 45 34.30 32.62 60.53
CA ILE A 45 34.17 31.22 60.12
C ILE A 45 32.74 30.72 60.35
N LEU A 46 32.16 31.00 61.51
CA LEU A 46 30.76 30.62 61.82
C LEU A 46 29.77 31.28 60.85
N ALA A 47 29.91 32.58 60.58
CA ALA A 47 29.06 33.29 59.62
C ALA A 47 29.16 32.70 58.20
N ALA A 48 30.36 32.28 57.77
CA ALA A 48 30.54 31.63 56.47
C ALA A 48 29.90 30.24 56.42
N ILE A 49 29.95 29.48 57.52
CA ILE A 49 29.28 28.17 57.63
C ILE A 49 27.76 28.34 57.56
N GLU A 50 27.19 29.30 58.26
CA GLU A 50 25.75 29.60 58.22
C GLU A 50 25.30 30.02 56.82
N ALA A 51 26.05 30.91 56.17
CA ALA A 51 25.76 31.33 54.79
C ALA A 51 25.84 30.14 53.81
N SER A 52 26.85 29.28 53.94
CA SER A 52 26.98 28.06 53.14
C SER A 52 25.81 27.10 53.38
N GLY A 53 25.40 26.91 54.64
CA GLY A 53 24.25 26.11 55.02
C GLY A 53 22.95 26.59 54.38
N GLN A 54 22.72 27.90 54.36
CA GLN A 54 21.56 28.50 53.68
C GLN A 54 21.57 28.24 52.17
N VAL A 55 22.73 28.35 51.51
CA VAL A 55 22.88 28.08 50.08
C VAL A 55 22.57 26.62 49.77
N VAL A 56 23.15 25.68 50.52
CA VAL A 56 22.90 24.24 50.35
C VAL A 56 21.41 23.93 50.57
N GLN A 57 20.79 24.51 51.58
CA GLN A 57 19.37 24.29 51.86
C GLN A 57 18.46 24.82 50.74
N LYS A 58 18.78 25.98 50.15
CA LYS A 58 18.08 26.51 48.98
C LYS A 58 18.24 25.59 47.76
N GLN A 59 19.46 25.08 47.52
CA GLN A 59 19.72 24.15 46.41
C GLN A 59 18.96 22.84 46.58
N ILE A 60 18.95 22.25 47.79
CA ILE A 60 18.18 21.03 48.09
C ILE A 60 16.69 21.26 47.88
N ALA A 61 16.15 22.40 48.31
CA ALA A 61 14.74 22.74 48.09
C ALA A 61 14.42 22.82 46.58
N THR A 62 15.31 23.44 45.79
CA THR A 62 15.17 23.54 44.34
C THR A 62 15.22 22.15 43.68
N MET A 63 16.21 21.33 44.03
CA MET A 63 16.32 19.94 43.54
C MET A 63 15.08 19.10 43.89
N THR A 64 14.50 19.32 45.07
CA THR A 64 13.28 18.60 45.49
C THR A 64 12.11 18.95 44.58
N VAL A 65 11.95 20.22 44.22
CA VAL A 65 10.93 20.67 43.26
C VAL A 65 11.18 20.06 41.88
N ASP A 66 12.41 20.11 41.38
CA ASP A 66 12.76 19.57 40.06
C ASP A 66 12.52 18.07 39.96
N VAL A 67 12.88 17.30 41.01
CA VAL A 67 12.64 15.85 41.05
C VAL A 67 11.14 15.54 41.03
N ASN A 68 10.32 16.33 41.72
CA ASN A 68 8.87 16.15 41.71
C ASN A 68 8.26 16.47 40.35
N LEU A 69 8.78 17.50 39.65
CA LEU A 69 8.38 17.80 38.27
C LEU A 69 8.73 16.65 37.33
N LEU A 70 9.97 16.17 37.38
CA LEU A 70 10.43 15.06 36.53
C LEU A 70 9.58 13.80 36.77
N ARG A 71 9.20 13.51 38.01
CA ARG A 71 8.27 12.42 38.33
C ARG A 71 6.91 12.60 37.65
N ALA A 72 6.34 13.81 37.70
CA ALA A 72 5.08 14.10 37.05
C ALA A 72 5.18 13.97 35.52
N ASP A 73 6.25 14.48 34.92
CA ASP A 73 6.47 14.37 33.48
C ASP A 73 6.68 12.92 33.03
N LEU A 74 7.44 12.13 33.77
CA LEU A 74 7.60 10.70 33.50
C LEU A 74 6.26 9.95 33.54
N TRP A 75 5.38 10.30 34.48
CA TRP A 75 4.06 9.70 34.58
C TRP A 75 3.19 10.03 33.36
N VAL A 76 3.17 11.30 32.93
CA VAL A 76 2.46 11.72 31.71
C VAL A 76 3.02 11.02 30.46
N MET A 77 4.34 10.86 30.38
CA MET A 77 4.96 10.14 29.25
C MET A 77 4.61 8.66 29.25
N ALA A 78 4.57 8.02 30.42
CA ALA A 78 4.15 6.63 30.54
C ALA A 78 2.70 6.41 30.07
N GLU A 79 1.76 7.28 30.48
CA GLU A 79 0.37 7.21 29.99
C GLU A 79 0.27 7.37 28.47
N ARG A 80 1.00 8.34 27.92
CA ARG A 80 1.03 8.57 26.48
C ARG A 80 1.60 7.37 25.73
N LEU A 81 2.65 6.74 26.26
CA LEU A 81 3.27 5.57 25.68
C LEU A 81 2.26 4.41 25.60
N VAL A 82 1.58 4.11 26.71
CA VAL A 82 0.54 3.07 26.76
C VAL A 82 -0.57 3.34 25.74
N ALA A 83 -1.06 4.58 25.66
CA ALA A 83 -2.08 4.94 24.69
C ALA A 83 -1.60 4.76 23.24
N THR A 84 -0.35 5.10 22.95
CA THR A 84 0.22 4.90 21.60
C THR A 84 0.43 3.43 21.27
N GLU A 85 0.87 2.59 22.23
CA GLU A 85 1.04 1.15 22.03
C GLU A 85 -0.30 0.46 21.74
N GLN A 86 -1.36 0.86 22.45
CA GLN A 86 -2.72 0.39 22.16
C GLN A 86 -3.17 0.78 20.75
N GLN A 87 -2.97 2.04 20.35
CA GLN A 87 -3.30 2.48 18.99
C GLN A 87 -2.53 1.70 17.92
N VAL A 88 -1.24 1.45 18.12
CA VAL A 88 -0.42 0.65 17.20
C VAL A 88 -0.95 -0.78 17.11
N THR A 89 -1.35 -1.38 18.23
CA THR A 89 -1.94 -2.73 18.26
C THR A 89 -3.25 -2.80 17.48
N CYS A 90 -4.13 -1.80 17.63
CA CYS A 90 -5.35 -1.71 16.84
C CYS A 90 -5.06 -1.58 15.34
N ILE A 91 -4.15 -0.67 14.96
CA ILE A 91 -3.75 -0.47 13.55
C ILE A 91 -3.17 -1.75 12.95
N GLN A 92 -2.35 -2.47 13.71
CA GLN A 92 -1.78 -3.75 13.29
C GLN A 92 -2.90 -4.76 13.00
N THR A 93 -3.85 -4.89 13.92
CA THR A 93 -5.02 -5.78 13.77
C THR A 93 -5.84 -5.44 12.53
N ASP A 94 -6.16 -4.15 12.34
CA ASP A 94 -6.92 -3.67 11.18
C ASP A 94 -6.17 -3.93 9.87
N THR A 95 -4.86 -3.72 9.87
CA THR A 95 -4.00 -3.98 8.70
C THR A 95 -4.01 -5.46 8.32
N ASP A 96 -3.97 -6.36 9.30
CA ASP A 96 -3.98 -7.80 9.04
C ASP A 96 -5.35 -8.26 8.53
N MET A 97 -6.45 -7.71 9.05
CA MET A 97 -7.79 -7.95 8.49
C MET A 97 -7.92 -7.43 7.05
N LEU A 98 -7.35 -6.25 6.77
CA LEU A 98 -7.41 -5.68 5.43
C LEU A 98 -6.61 -6.51 4.43
N LYS A 99 -5.41 -6.97 4.81
CA LYS A 99 -4.62 -7.90 3.99
C LYS A 99 -5.39 -9.18 3.67
N ALA A 100 -6.05 -9.78 4.67
CA ALA A 100 -6.87 -10.97 4.44
C ALA A 100 -8.03 -10.70 3.46
N THR A 101 -8.69 -9.54 3.61
CA THR A 101 -9.79 -9.13 2.72
C THR A 101 -9.30 -8.92 1.29
N VAL A 102 -8.15 -8.24 1.11
CA VAL A 102 -7.53 -8.03 -0.21
C VAL A 102 -7.20 -9.37 -0.85
N ALA A 103 -6.58 -10.30 -0.13
CA ALA A 103 -6.26 -11.63 -0.66
C ALA A 103 -7.52 -12.40 -1.13
N ILE A 104 -8.62 -12.32 -0.38
CA ILE A 104 -9.90 -12.92 -0.77
C ILE A 104 -10.46 -12.27 -2.03
N LEU A 105 -10.39 -10.94 -2.13
CA LEU A 105 -10.88 -10.20 -3.29
C LEU A 105 -10.05 -10.51 -4.54
N GLU A 106 -8.72 -10.54 -4.43
CA GLU A 106 -7.82 -10.91 -5.53
C GLU A 106 -8.11 -12.33 -6.03
N ALA A 107 -8.32 -13.29 -5.13
CA ALA A 107 -8.68 -14.65 -5.51
C ALA A 107 -10.04 -14.71 -6.23
N LYS A 108 -11.03 -13.92 -5.78
CA LYS A 108 -12.33 -13.81 -6.45
C LYS A 108 -12.21 -13.18 -7.82
N THR A 109 -11.44 -12.10 -7.97
CA THR A 109 -11.22 -11.42 -9.24
C THR A 109 -10.58 -12.38 -10.25
N ARG A 110 -9.49 -13.07 -9.87
CA ARG A 110 -8.84 -14.07 -10.75
C ARG A 110 -9.80 -15.18 -11.19
N LYS A 111 -10.66 -15.65 -10.27
CA LYS A 111 -11.67 -16.66 -10.59
C LYS A 111 -12.68 -16.13 -11.61
N LEU A 112 -13.17 -14.90 -11.43
CA LEU A 112 -14.13 -14.27 -12.35
C LEU A 112 -13.50 -13.98 -13.71
N GLU A 113 -12.24 -13.55 -13.76
CA GLU A 113 -11.48 -13.36 -14.99
C GLU A 113 -11.41 -14.67 -15.79
N GLY A 114 -10.99 -15.77 -15.16
CA GLY A 114 -10.93 -17.07 -15.84
C GLY A 114 -12.31 -17.56 -16.32
N GLN A 115 -13.38 -17.29 -15.55
CA GLN A 115 -14.75 -17.62 -15.97
C GLN A 115 -15.20 -16.77 -17.17
N ALA A 116 -14.83 -15.49 -17.21
CA ALA A 116 -15.14 -14.59 -18.31
C ALA A 116 -14.42 -15.01 -19.59
N GLU A 117 -13.12 -15.32 -19.49
CA GLU A 117 -12.31 -15.81 -20.62
C GLU A 117 -12.88 -17.13 -21.18
N ASP A 118 -13.25 -18.07 -20.31
CA ASP A 118 -13.85 -19.34 -20.72
C ASP A 118 -15.23 -19.14 -21.37
N ALA A 119 -16.06 -18.27 -20.82
CA ALA A 119 -17.36 -17.92 -21.40
C ALA A 119 -17.21 -17.26 -22.78
N GLU A 120 -16.27 -16.32 -22.92
CA GLU A 120 -15.96 -15.68 -24.19
C GLU A 120 -15.41 -16.70 -25.20
N GLY A 121 -14.49 -17.58 -24.77
CA GLY A 121 -13.93 -18.64 -25.61
C GLY A 121 -15.00 -19.59 -26.13
N ARG A 122 -15.97 -19.99 -25.30
CA ARG A 122 -17.15 -20.75 -25.76
C ARG A 122 -18.01 -19.96 -26.75
N ALA A 123 -18.29 -18.68 -26.47
CA ALA A 123 -19.11 -17.86 -27.34
C ALA A 123 -18.49 -17.67 -28.74
N ARG A 124 -17.16 -17.49 -28.82
CA ARG A 124 -16.43 -17.38 -30.08
C ARG A 124 -16.39 -18.70 -30.86
N ARG A 125 -16.21 -19.85 -30.19
CA ARG A 125 -16.18 -21.18 -30.85
C ARG A 125 -17.51 -21.54 -31.52
N CYS A 126 -18.62 -21.08 -30.97
CA CYS A 126 -19.96 -21.35 -31.53
C CYS A 126 -20.40 -20.31 -32.56
N LYS A 127 -19.60 -19.29 -32.85
CA LYS A 127 -19.92 -18.22 -33.79
C LYS A 127 -18.98 -18.26 -34.98
N LEU A 128 -19.49 -18.65 -36.15
CA LEU A 128 -18.77 -18.47 -37.39
C LEU A 128 -18.84 -16.99 -37.78
N GLN A 129 -17.69 -16.35 -38.01
CA GLN A 129 -17.63 -15.00 -38.56
C GLN A 129 -17.07 -15.09 -39.98
N VAL A 130 -17.92 -14.85 -40.98
CA VAL A 130 -17.47 -14.74 -42.36
C VAL A 130 -17.12 -13.28 -42.62
N VAL A 131 -15.87 -13.02 -42.96
CA VAL A 131 -15.33 -11.67 -43.24
C VAL A 131 -14.92 -11.62 -44.71
N GLY A 132 -15.12 -10.47 -45.36
CA GLY A 132 -14.69 -10.25 -46.76
C GLY A 132 -15.80 -10.33 -47.81
N PHE A 133 -17.07 -10.39 -47.42
CA PHE A 133 -18.17 -10.16 -48.36
C PHE A 133 -18.25 -8.67 -48.73
N LEU A 134 -18.48 -8.40 -50.02
CA LEU A 134 -18.83 -7.05 -50.47
C LEU A 134 -20.21 -6.68 -49.92
N GLU A 135 -20.38 -5.44 -49.47
CA GLU A 135 -21.67 -4.94 -48.98
C GLU A 135 -22.76 -5.11 -50.05
N GLY A 136 -23.87 -5.77 -49.68
CA GLY A 136 -24.99 -6.03 -50.59
C GLY A 136 -24.85 -7.28 -51.47
N ALA A 137 -23.77 -8.06 -51.38
CA ALA A 137 -23.63 -9.33 -52.12
C ALA A 137 -24.73 -10.35 -51.75
N GLU A 138 -25.28 -10.25 -50.55
CA GLU A 138 -26.38 -11.07 -50.03
C GLU A 138 -27.76 -10.77 -50.65
N GLY A 139 -27.92 -9.60 -51.29
CA GLY A 139 -29.19 -9.19 -51.87
C GLY A 139 -30.31 -9.02 -50.82
N LYS A 140 -31.53 -9.51 -51.14
CA LYS A 140 -32.71 -9.41 -50.25
C LYS A 140 -32.88 -10.61 -49.30
N ALA A 141 -32.12 -11.69 -49.51
CA ALA A 141 -32.29 -12.96 -48.80
C ALA A 141 -30.92 -13.52 -48.38
N PRO A 142 -30.38 -13.07 -47.23
CA PRO A 142 -29.04 -13.43 -46.78
C PRO A 142 -28.88 -14.91 -46.42
N GLU A 143 -29.94 -15.56 -45.96
CA GLU A 143 -29.94 -17.00 -45.63
C GLU A 143 -29.68 -17.86 -46.88
N ALA A 144 -30.42 -17.59 -47.96
CA ALA A 144 -30.26 -18.30 -49.23
C ALA A 144 -28.87 -18.09 -49.85
N PHE A 145 -28.34 -16.87 -49.75
CA PHE A 145 -26.97 -16.56 -50.18
C PHE A 145 -25.93 -17.36 -49.38
N LEU A 146 -26.07 -17.44 -48.05
CA LEU A 146 -25.16 -18.21 -47.20
C LEU A 146 -25.25 -19.71 -47.49
N GLU A 147 -26.45 -20.26 -47.71
CA GLU A 147 -26.64 -21.67 -48.07
C GLU A 147 -25.93 -22.00 -49.39
N GLU A 148 -26.15 -21.22 -50.45
CA GLU A 148 -25.50 -21.41 -51.75
C GLU A 148 -23.98 -21.26 -51.63
N TRP A 149 -23.51 -20.24 -50.88
CA TRP A 149 -22.10 -20.01 -50.66
C TRP A 149 -21.43 -21.17 -49.91
N VAL A 150 -22.05 -21.70 -48.85
CA VAL A 150 -21.52 -22.85 -48.10
C VAL A 150 -21.42 -24.08 -49.00
N ILE A 151 -22.46 -24.42 -49.76
CA ILE A 151 -22.46 -25.56 -50.68
C ILE A 151 -21.35 -25.42 -51.73
N LYS A 152 -21.18 -24.21 -52.27
CA LYS A 152 -20.17 -23.91 -53.29
C LYS A 152 -18.73 -23.92 -52.76
N THR A 153 -18.53 -23.42 -51.54
CA THR A 153 -17.21 -23.18 -50.93
C THR A 153 -16.69 -24.40 -50.18
N MET A 154 -17.60 -25.14 -49.54
CA MET A 154 -17.32 -26.39 -48.84
C MET A 154 -18.06 -27.53 -49.53
N PRO A 155 -17.60 -27.97 -50.71
CA PRO A 155 -18.10 -29.20 -51.28
C PRO A 155 -17.80 -30.31 -50.27
N ILE A 156 -18.88 -30.87 -49.71
CA ILE A 156 -18.79 -32.00 -48.79
C ILE A 156 -18.11 -33.10 -49.60
N CYS A 157 -16.87 -33.44 -49.26
CA CYS A 157 -16.28 -34.67 -49.75
C CYS A 157 -17.24 -35.77 -49.27
N GLU A 158 -17.95 -36.42 -50.19
CA GLU A 158 -18.60 -37.70 -49.91
C GLU A 158 -17.47 -38.67 -49.53
N CYS A 159 -17.11 -38.70 -48.25
CA CYS A 159 -16.44 -39.83 -47.66
C CYS A 159 -17.49 -40.93 -47.58
N ASP A 160 -17.63 -41.67 -48.68
CA ASP A 160 -18.29 -42.96 -48.69
C ASP A 160 -17.75 -43.78 -47.50
N ASN A 161 -18.65 -44.14 -46.60
CA ASN A 161 -18.47 -44.89 -45.34
C ASN A 161 -18.28 -44.03 -44.08
N ALA A 162 -19.42 -43.78 -43.41
CA ALA A 162 -19.53 -43.27 -42.04
C ALA A 162 -18.92 -44.19 -40.94
N GLY A 163 -18.11 -45.19 -41.31
CA GLY A 163 -17.47 -46.14 -40.39
C GLY A 163 -16.05 -45.76 -39.94
N ASP A 164 -15.29 -45.01 -40.74
CA ASP A 164 -13.84 -44.84 -40.51
C ASP A 164 -13.44 -43.49 -39.87
N LEU A 165 -14.37 -42.53 -39.76
CA LEU A 165 -14.06 -41.19 -39.23
C LEU A 165 -13.87 -41.12 -37.71
N TYR A 166 -14.16 -42.19 -36.97
CA TYR A 166 -13.95 -42.22 -35.52
C TYR A 166 -12.57 -42.76 -35.09
N GLN A 167 -11.71 -43.20 -36.01
CA GLN A 167 -10.39 -43.72 -35.62
C GLN A 167 -9.17 -42.91 -36.06
N ASN A 168 -9.27 -42.01 -37.04
CA ASN A 168 -8.10 -41.23 -37.45
C ASN A 168 -8.49 -39.77 -37.64
N GLY A 169 -7.91 -38.90 -36.80
CA GLY A 169 -7.97 -37.44 -36.92
C GLY A 169 -7.34 -36.96 -38.22
N ALA A 170 -8.00 -37.19 -39.34
CA ALA A 170 -7.60 -36.74 -40.65
C ALA A 170 -8.00 -35.27 -40.81
N PHE A 171 -7.06 -34.42 -40.42
CA PHE A 171 -7.01 -33.02 -40.81
C PHE A 171 -7.09 -32.95 -42.34
N VAL A 172 -7.98 -32.11 -42.86
CA VAL A 172 -8.02 -31.76 -44.30
C VAL A 172 -6.61 -31.30 -44.69
N THR A 173 -6.02 -32.00 -45.65
CA THR A 173 -4.65 -31.71 -46.09
C THR A 173 -4.57 -30.32 -46.72
N GLN A 174 -3.56 -29.59 -46.25
CA GLN A 174 -3.21 -28.19 -46.49
C GLN A 174 -3.16 -27.78 -47.98
N GLU A 175 -3.01 -28.75 -48.89
CA GLU A 175 -2.81 -28.53 -50.32
C GLU A 175 -4.07 -28.06 -51.07
N LYS A 176 -5.27 -28.30 -50.53
CA LYS A 176 -6.54 -27.85 -51.15
C LYS A 176 -7.01 -26.45 -50.72
N ALA A 177 -6.40 -25.85 -49.70
CA ALA A 177 -6.78 -24.51 -49.24
C ALA A 177 -6.19 -23.40 -50.12
N GLU A 178 -5.03 -23.66 -50.73
CA GLU A 178 -4.25 -22.66 -51.49
C GLU A 178 -4.90 -22.30 -52.82
N THR A 179 -5.56 -23.25 -53.48
CA THR A 179 -6.25 -23.01 -54.76
C THR A 179 -7.60 -22.31 -54.60
N PHE A 180 -8.20 -22.34 -53.39
CA PHE A 180 -9.57 -21.86 -53.19
C PHE A 180 -9.64 -20.46 -52.57
N PHE A 181 -8.67 -20.07 -51.74
CA PHE A 181 -8.72 -18.77 -51.04
C PHE A 181 -7.76 -17.70 -51.57
N GLY A 182 -6.85 -18.02 -52.48
CA GLY A 182 -5.92 -17.05 -53.06
C GLY A 182 -5.10 -16.30 -52.00
N ILE A 183 -4.65 -17.02 -50.96
CA ILE A 183 -3.84 -16.44 -49.88
C ILE A 183 -2.37 -16.71 -50.19
N ASP A 184 -1.62 -15.63 -50.37
CA ASP A 184 -0.19 -15.65 -50.65
C ASP A 184 0.61 -16.25 -49.46
N HIS A 185 1.60 -17.09 -49.76
CA HIS A 185 2.32 -17.96 -48.81
C HIS A 185 2.99 -17.23 -47.63
N GLY A 186 3.10 -15.89 -47.68
CA GLY A 186 3.80 -15.08 -46.67
C GLY A 186 3.07 -14.93 -45.34
N GLN A 187 1.75 -15.17 -45.25
CA GLN A 187 1.00 -14.92 -44.01
C GLN A 187 0.74 -16.17 -43.14
N LEU A 188 0.93 -17.38 -43.66
CA LEU A 188 0.64 -18.61 -42.91
C LEU A 188 1.70 -18.95 -41.84
N LEU A 189 2.90 -18.36 -41.92
CA LEU A 189 4.02 -18.67 -41.02
C LEU A 189 3.96 -17.95 -39.66
N GLN A 190 3.01 -17.02 -39.44
CA GLN A 190 2.88 -16.37 -38.13
C GLN A 190 1.95 -17.12 -37.15
N TYR A 191 1.06 -17.98 -37.63
CA TYR A 191 0.09 -18.67 -36.75
C TYR A 191 0.56 -20.02 -36.23
N THR A 192 1.51 -20.67 -36.90
CA THR A 192 1.97 -22.03 -36.52
C THR A 192 3.08 -22.05 -35.48
N SER A 193 3.71 -20.91 -35.16
CA SER A 193 4.77 -20.85 -34.13
C SER A 193 4.23 -20.70 -32.70
N LEU A 194 2.99 -20.24 -32.51
CA LEU A 194 2.40 -20.02 -31.18
C LEU A 194 1.73 -21.26 -30.57
N SER A 195 1.37 -22.27 -31.36
CA SER A 195 0.75 -23.51 -30.84
C SER A 195 1.73 -24.62 -30.47
N ARG A 196 3.05 -24.39 -30.56
CA ARG A 196 4.07 -25.40 -30.21
C ARG A 196 4.77 -25.16 -28.87
N MET A 197 4.31 -24.21 -28.05
CA MET A 197 4.91 -23.91 -26.75
C MET A 197 3.92 -23.77 -25.58
N ALA A 198 2.76 -24.43 -25.64
CA ALA A 198 1.86 -24.58 -24.47
C ALA A 198 1.44 -26.03 -24.29
#